data_AF-A0A284RKV8-F1
#
_entry.id   AF-A0A284RKV8-F1
#
_cell.length_a   1.000
_cell.length_b   1.000
_cell.length_c   1.000
_cell.angle_alpha   90.00
_cell.angle_beta   90.00
_cell.angle_gamma   90.00
#
_symmetry.space_group_name_H-M   'P 1'
#
loop_
_entity.id
_entity.type
_entity.pdbx_description
1 polymer ?
#
loop_
_entity_poly.entity_id
_entity_poly.type
_entity_poly.pdbx_seq_one_letter_code
_entity_poly.pdbx_strand_id
1 'polypeptide(L)'
;MTAKFKVIVCGGGLGGLAFAVTLSKYPDVDLELYEAAGHFSAVGAGISVWPRAIEVMEMMGMGPDLQKVASAPFTEDYVTAWSFRKSDQAVGKEFCRVDSKGHCQTFHRGDLHDVFVNHLSPRCVIHYSKRLQTFAEQPDGQVKIFFEDGTTAECDVLIGADGIKSQVRASLLKDKAQSASADGRLHEAEEILSGVPQMFTGSVAYRSLIPIERIKSDPVASNFQLPPQPTQAS
;
A
#
# COMPACT_ATOMS: atom_id res chain seq x y z
N MET A 1 28.74 0.20 13.05
CA MET A 1 27.87 -0.13 14.20
C MET A 1 27.19 -1.45 13.88
N THR A 2 27.13 -2.38 14.83
CA THR A 2 26.36 -3.63 14.68
C THR A 2 24.88 -3.33 14.89
N ALA A 3 24.00 -3.93 14.09
CA ALA A 3 22.56 -3.82 14.30
C ALA A 3 22.20 -4.37 15.69
N LYS A 4 21.24 -3.74 16.37
CA LYS A 4 20.79 -4.11 17.71
C LYS A 4 19.63 -5.08 17.69
N PHE A 5 18.78 -5.00 16.68
CA PHE A 5 17.66 -5.92 16.46
C PHE A 5 17.28 -5.95 14.97
N LYS A 6 16.71 -7.08 14.56
CA LYS A 6 16.30 -7.40 13.20
C LYS A 6 14.78 -7.30 13.06
N VAL A 7 14.34 -6.60 12.03
CA VAL A 7 12.93 -6.43 11.68
C VAL A 7 12.68 -7.04 10.32
N ILE A 8 11.67 -7.89 10.23
CA ILE A 8 11.18 -8.41 8.96
C ILE A 8 9.82 -7.80 8.65
N VAL A 9 9.69 -7.23 7.45
CA VAL A 9 8.44 -6.72 6.90
C VAL A 9 7.93 -7.69 5.84
N CYS A 10 6.75 -8.27 6.05
CA CYS A 10 6.10 -9.11 5.04
C CYS A 10 5.10 -8.27 4.23
N GLY A 11 5.39 -8.08 2.95
CA GLY A 11 4.58 -7.32 1.99
C GLY A 11 5.26 -6.04 1.53
N GLY A 12 5.62 -5.99 0.24
CA GLY A 12 6.20 -4.84 -0.45
C GLY A 12 5.17 -3.92 -1.09
N GLY A 13 3.97 -3.80 -0.50
CA GLY A 13 3.01 -2.77 -0.87
C GLY A 13 3.41 -1.39 -0.33
N LEU A 14 2.65 -0.34 -0.69
CA LEU A 14 2.91 1.04 -0.24
C LEU A 14 3.07 1.15 1.28
N GLY A 15 2.25 0.44 2.07
CA GLY A 15 2.36 0.46 3.54
C GLY A 15 3.66 -0.16 4.07
N GLY A 16 4.05 -1.32 3.54
CA GLY A 16 5.30 -1.99 3.94
C GLY A 16 6.54 -1.22 3.50
N LEU A 17 6.51 -0.65 2.29
CA LEU A 17 7.57 0.22 1.81
C LEU A 17 7.66 1.53 2.62
N ALA A 18 6.52 2.14 2.98
CA ALA A 18 6.52 3.34 3.79
C ALA A 18 7.15 3.10 5.17
N PHE A 19 6.81 1.96 5.79
CA PHE A 19 7.43 1.51 7.03
C PHE A 19 8.94 1.29 6.84
N ALA A 20 9.33 0.57 5.78
CA ALA A 20 10.72 0.25 5.50
C ALA A 20 11.59 1.49 5.23
N VAL A 21 11.10 2.45 4.44
CA VAL A 21 11.80 3.73 4.20
C VAL A 21 11.97 4.52 5.50
N THR A 22 10.92 4.57 6.34
CA THR A 22 10.98 5.29 7.61
C THR A 22 12.01 4.65 8.56
N LEU A 23 11.95 3.33 8.72
CA LEU A 23 12.82 2.61 9.64
C LEU A 23 14.28 2.55 9.14
N SER A 24 14.49 2.63 7.83
CA SER A 24 15.82 2.71 7.20
C SER A 24 16.65 3.93 7.65
N LYS A 25 16.02 4.96 8.23
CA LYS A 25 16.71 6.12 8.82
C LYS A 25 17.53 5.75 10.06
N TYR A 26 17.26 4.60 10.67
CA TYR A 26 17.93 4.14 11.88
C TYR A 26 19.05 3.15 11.52
N PRO A 27 20.33 3.48 11.80
CA PRO A 27 21.46 2.64 11.42
C PRO A 27 21.60 1.35 12.24
N ASP A 28 20.96 1.29 13.40
CA ASP A 28 21.01 0.19 14.35
C ASP A 28 19.87 -0.83 14.20
N VAL A 29 19.04 -0.69 13.16
CA VAL A 29 18.02 -1.67 12.77
C VAL A 29 18.49 -2.42 11.53
N ASP A 30 18.49 -3.75 11.61
CA ASP A 30 18.62 -4.63 10.44
C ASP A 30 17.23 -4.87 9.86
N LEU A 31 17.03 -4.58 8.58
CA LEU A 31 15.72 -4.56 7.95
C LEU A 31 15.72 -5.41 6.69
N GLU A 32 14.83 -6.40 6.68
CA GLU A 32 14.55 -7.22 5.50
C GLU A 32 13.08 -7.10 5.12
N LEU A 33 12.82 -7.00 3.82
CA LEU A 33 11.47 -6.97 3.25
C LEU A 33 11.24 -8.23 2.42
N TYR A 34 10.16 -8.95 2.72
CA TYR A 34 9.79 -10.16 2.01
C TYR A 34 8.52 -9.90 1.21
N GLU A 35 8.60 -10.09 -0.11
CA GLU A 35 7.50 -9.89 -1.06
C GLU A 35 7.14 -11.22 -1.73
N ALA A 36 5.85 -11.51 -1.81
CA ALA A 36 5.35 -12.75 -2.38
C ALA A 36 5.46 -12.78 -3.92
N ALA A 37 5.36 -11.63 -4.58
CA ALA A 37 5.56 -11.50 -6.02
C ALA A 37 7.04 -11.69 -6.41
N GLY A 38 7.29 -12.16 -7.63
CA GLY A 38 8.65 -12.37 -8.14
C GLY A 38 9.40 -11.08 -8.48
N HIS A 39 8.68 -9.96 -8.60
CA HIS A 39 9.23 -8.62 -8.73
C HIS A 39 8.12 -7.61 -8.34
N PHE A 40 8.50 -6.36 -8.10
CA PHE A 40 7.50 -5.30 -8.02
C PHE A 40 6.88 -5.06 -9.38
N SER A 41 5.55 -4.98 -9.43
CA SER A 41 4.82 -4.71 -10.66
C SER A 41 4.08 -3.40 -10.53
N ALA A 42 4.14 -2.59 -11.58
CA ALA A 42 3.37 -1.35 -11.71
C ALA A 42 1.87 -1.59 -11.94
N VAL A 43 1.38 -2.83 -11.78
CA VAL A 43 0.00 -3.19 -12.10
C VAL A 43 -0.95 -2.57 -11.09
N GLY A 44 -1.75 -1.64 -11.57
CA GLY A 44 -2.80 -0.98 -10.80
C GLY A 44 -3.42 0.15 -11.58
N ALA A 45 -4.63 0.54 -11.22
CA ALA A 45 -5.20 1.80 -11.65
C ALA A 45 -4.62 2.96 -10.82
N GLY A 46 -5.10 4.18 -11.04
CA GLY A 46 -4.71 5.33 -10.22
C GLY A 46 -5.05 5.14 -8.73
N ILE A 47 -4.26 5.78 -7.89
CA ILE A 47 -4.49 5.95 -6.45
C ILE A 47 -4.66 7.43 -6.14
N SER A 48 -5.55 7.76 -5.22
CA SER A 48 -5.74 9.11 -4.73
C SER A 48 -5.21 9.19 -3.29
N VAL A 49 -4.40 10.20 -3.00
CA VAL A 49 -3.74 10.39 -1.72
C VAL A 49 -4.12 11.75 -1.17
N TRP A 50 -4.67 11.74 0.04
CA TRP A 50 -5.15 12.95 0.72
C TRP A 50 -4.00 13.75 1.32
N PRO A 51 -4.16 15.07 1.54
CA PRO A 51 -3.09 15.97 1.98
C PRO A 51 -2.29 15.46 3.20
N ARG A 52 -2.95 14.90 4.21
CA ARG A 52 -2.27 14.34 5.39
C ARG A 52 -1.26 13.24 5.04
N ALA A 53 -1.59 12.38 4.08
CA ALA A 53 -0.67 11.33 3.65
C ALA A 53 0.46 11.91 2.78
N ILE A 54 0.20 12.96 1.99
CA ILE A 54 1.25 13.72 1.28
C ILE A 54 2.23 14.32 2.28
N GLU A 55 1.76 15.03 3.31
CA GLU A 55 2.58 15.61 4.38
C GLU A 55 3.50 14.56 5.04
N VAL A 56 2.98 13.35 5.30
CA VAL A 56 3.79 12.25 5.86
C VAL A 56 4.89 11.83 4.89
N MET A 57 4.59 11.68 3.60
CA MET A 57 5.61 11.31 2.61
C MET A 57 6.63 12.45 2.36
N GLU A 58 6.22 13.71 2.50
CA GLU A 58 7.14 14.86 2.48
C GLU A 58 8.10 14.83 3.68
N MET A 59 7.60 14.54 4.89
CA MET A 59 8.44 14.30 6.08
C MET A 59 9.39 13.10 5.92
N MET A 60 9.05 12.16 5.02
CA MET A 60 9.94 11.06 4.65
C MET A 60 11.04 11.48 3.69
N GLY A 61 10.97 12.67 3.08
CA GLY A 61 11.94 13.20 2.12
C GLY A 61 11.55 13.02 0.66
N MET A 62 10.32 12.56 0.38
CA MET A 62 9.89 12.19 -0.98
C MET A 62 9.26 13.35 -1.78
N GLY A 63 9.05 14.51 -1.17
CA GLY A 63 8.31 15.63 -1.77
C GLY A 63 8.69 15.94 -3.22
N PRO A 64 9.98 16.18 -3.55
CA PRO A 64 10.40 16.47 -4.92
C PRO A 64 10.10 15.35 -5.92
N ASP A 65 10.20 14.08 -5.52
CA ASP A 65 9.95 12.95 -6.41
C ASP A 65 8.45 12.66 -6.56
N LEU A 66 7.66 12.89 -5.51
CA LEU A 66 6.19 12.84 -5.60
C LEU A 66 5.65 13.84 -6.62
N GLN A 67 6.17 15.08 -6.62
CA GLN A 67 5.71 16.12 -7.56
C GLN A 67 5.98 15.74 -9.02
N LYS A 68 7.00 14.92 -9.31
CA LYS A 68 7.30 14.45 -10.67
C LYS A 68 6.29 13.43 -11.21
N VAL A 69 5.65 12.69 -10.31
CA VAL A 69 4.71 11.59 -10.66
C VAL A 69 3.26 11.91 -10.31
N ALA A 70 3.01 13.05 -9.65
CA ALA A 70 1.66 13.53 -9.38
C ALA A 70 0.96 13.97 -10.67
N SER A 71 -0.33 13.64 -10.79
CA SER A 71 -1.12 14.03 -11.97
C SER A 71 -1.36 15.55 -12.04
N ALA A 72 -1.24 16.25 -10.91
CA ALA A 72 -1.40 17.68 -10.78
C ALA A 72 -0.52 18.20 -9.63
N PRO A 73 -0.05 19.46 -9.69
CA PRO A 73 0.73 20.06 -8.61
C PRO A 73 -0.14 20.27 -7.36
N PHE A 74 0.54 20.35 -6.20
CA PHE A 74 -0.11 20.78 -4.96
C PHE A 74 -0.63 22.23 -5.06
N THR A 75 -1.79 22.51 -4.47
CA THR A 75 -2.33 23.86 -4.34
C THR A 75 -2.95 24.07 -2.96
N GLU A 76 -2.79 25.26 -2.38
CA GLU A 76 -3.47 25.62 -1.13
C GLU A 76 -4.95 25.98 -1.32
N ASP A 77 -5.43 26.05 -2.56
CA ASP A 77 -6.82 26.37 -2.88
C ASP A 77 -7.75 25.17 -2.62
N TYR A 78 -9.03 25.47 -2.39
CA TYR A 78 -10.08 24.46 -2.45
C TYR A 78 -10.39 24.14 -3.91
N VAL A 79 -10.01 22.94 -4.34
CA VAL A 79 -10.28 22.44 -5.68
C VAL A 79 -11.00 21.10 -5.62
N THR A 80 -11.60 20.71 -6.74
CA THR A 80 -12.32 19.43 -6.83
C THR A 80 -11.38 18.26 -6.73
N ALA A 81 -11.54 17.49 -5.66
CA ALA A 81 -10.88 16.21 -5.47
C ALA A 81 -11.61 15.13 -6.28
N TRP A 82 -12.93 14.99 -6.08
CA TRP A 82 -13.75 14.02 -6.79
C TRP A 82 -15.06 14.62 -7.28
N SER A 83 -15.47 14.21 -8.47
CA SER A 83 -16.81 14.43 -9.02
C SER A 83 -17.42 13.08 -9.36
N PHE A 84 -18.55 12.76 -8.72
CA PHE A 84 -19.31 11.55 -8.98
C PHE A 84 -20.47 11.89 -9.90
N ARG A 85 -20.52 11.20 -11.04
CA ARG A 85 -21.50 11.44 -12.10
C ARG A 85 -22.23 10.14 -12.41
N LYS A 86 -23.54 10.24 -12.63
CA LYS A 86 -24.30 9.12 -13.22
C LYS A 86 -23.94 9.02 -14.69
N SER A 87 -23.80 7.79 -15.18
CA SER A 87 -23.41 7.50 -16.58
C SER A 87 -24.49 6.70 -17.33
N ASP A 88 -25.73 6.73 -16.84
CA ASP A 88 -26.92 6.10 -17.42
C ASP A 88 -27.57 6.94 -18.55
N GLN A 89 -26.92 8.03 -18.93
CA GLN A 89 -27.37 8.97 -19.97
C GLN A 89 -26.16 9.58 -20.70
N ALA A 90 -26.39 10.11 -21.90
CA ALA A 90 -25.32 10.63 -22.78
C ALA A 90 -24.49 11.76 -22.14
N VAL A 91 -25.11 12.63 -21.36
CA VAL A 91 -24.43 13.67 -20.58
C VAL A 91 -24.48 13.28 -19.11
N GLY A 92 -23.36 12.84 -18.55
CA GLY A 92 -23.34 12.38 -17.16
C GLY A 92 -23.75 13.48 -16.17
N LYS A 93 -24.69 13.19 -15.27
CA LYS A 93 -25.19 14.13 -14.26
C LYS A 93 -24.38 14.02 -12.98
N GLU A 94 -23.72 15.10 -12.57
CA GLU A 94 -23.05 15.17 -11.27
C GLU A 94 -24.09 15.05 -10.14
N PHE A 95 -23.82 14.18 -9.18
CA PHE A 95 -24.66 13.99 -8.01
C PHE A 95 -23.91 14.17 -6.70
N CYS A 96 -22.58 14.18 -6.73
CA CYS A 96 -21.75 14.49 -5.58
C CYS A 96 -20.44 15.11 -6.07
N ARG A 97 -20.03 16.19 -5.43
CA ARG A 97 -18.74 16.84 -5.64
C ARG A 97 -18.05 16.98 -4.29
N VAL A 98 -16.80 16.56 -4.23
CA VAL A 98 -15.95 16.65 -3.06
C VAL A 98 -14.83 17.61 -3.40
N ASP A 99 -14.84 18.77 -2.76
CA ASP A 99 -13.76 19.75 -2.86
C ASP A 99 -12.86 19.64 -1.62
N SER A 100 -11.56 19.87 -1.79
CA SER A 100 -10.57 19.73 -0.72
C SER A 100 -9.43 20.72 -0.88
N LYS A 101 -8.97 21.28 0.24
CA LYS A 101 -7.75 22.09 0.33
C LYS A 101 -6.53 21.19 0.12
N GLY A 102 -5.54 21.59 -0.68
CA GLY A 102 -4.38 20.73 -0.96
C GLY A 102 -4.58 19.77 -2.14
N HIS A 103 -5.84 19.59 -2.58
CA HIS A 103 -6.27 18.54 -3.50
C HIS A 103 -5.97 17.10 -3.02
N CYS A 104 -6.79 16.15 -3.47
CA CYS A 104 -6.49 14.73 -3.34
C CYS A 104 -5.57 14.31 -4.50
N GLN A 105 -4.26 14.31 -4.27
CA GLN A 105 -3.26 14.01 -5.30
C GLN A 105 -3.45 12.63 -5.90
N THR A 106 -3.56 12.56 -7.23
CA THR A 106 -3.69 11.31 -7.95
C THR A 106 -2.38 10.89 -8.58
N PHE A 107 -2.06 9.61 -8.44
CA PHE A 107 -0.85 9.00 -8.97
C PHE A 107 -1.23 7.75 -9.76
N HIS A 108 -0.44 7.43 -10.78
CA HIS A 108 -0.38 6.04 -11.22
C HIS A 108 0.24 5.21 -10.09
N ARG A 109 -0.40 4.11 -9.69
CA ARG A 109 0.03 3.37 -8.49
C ARG A 109 1.45 2.80 -8.63
N GLY A 110 1.83 2.40 -9.84
CA GLY A 110 3.20 1.95 -10.13
C GLY A 110 4.22 3.05 -9.87
N ASP A 111 3.99 4.25 -10.39
CA ASP A 111 4.93 5.36 -10.28
C ASP A 111 5.10 5.81 -8.81
N LEU A 112 4.01 5.85 -8.05
CA LEU A 112 4.10 6.11 -6.60
C LEU A 112 4.88 5.00 -5.89
N HIS A 113 4.65 3.73 -6.27
CA HIS A 113 5.38 2.59 -5.70
C HIS A 113 6.89 2.69 -6.01
N ASP A 114 7.26 3.06 -7.23
CA ASP A 114 8.65 3.26 -7.63
C ASP A 114 9.32 4.38 -6.83
N VAL A 115 8.61 5.49 -6.54
CA VAL A 115 9.12 6.53 -5.63
C VAL A 115 9.49 5.94 -4.26
N PHE A 116 8.63 5.11 -3.68
CA PHE A 116 8.93 4.46 -2.40
C PHE A 116 10.13 3.50 -2.50
N VAL A 117 10.21 2.70 -3.56
CA VAL A 117 11.33 1.76 -3.79
C VAL A 117 12.65 2.51 -3.92
N ASN A 118 12.67 3.62 -4.66
CA ASN A 118 13.86 4.44 -4.88
C ASN A 118 14.36 5.14 -3.60
N HIS A 119 13.49 5.31 -2.62
CA HIS A 119 13.83 5.89 -1.31
C HIS A 119 14.19 4.85 -0.25
N LEU A 120 14.14 3.54 -0.58
CA LEU A 120 14.64 2.52 0.33
C LEU A 120 16.15 2.66 0.53
N SER A 121 16.61 2.47 1.76
CA SER A 121 18.04 2.41 2.02
C SER A 121 18.64 1.20 1.30
N PRO A 122 19.86 1.32 0.73
CA PRO A 122 20.61 0.18 0.20
C PRO A 122 20.87 -0.94 1.23
N ARG A 123 20.68 -0.65 2.53
CA ARG A 123 20.78 -1.62 3.62
C ARG A 123 19.52 -2.48 3.78
N CYS A 124 18.38 -2.04 3.26
CA CYS A 124 17.14 -2.81 3.28
C CYS A 124 17.23 -3.89 2.20
N VAL A 125 17.32 -5.16 2.61
CA VAL A 125 17.39 -6.28 1.68
C VAL A 125 15.98 -6.70 1.30
N ILE A 126 15.70 -6.82 0.01
CA ILE A 126 14.40 -7.25 -0.51
C ILE A 126 14.50 -8.69 -1.01
N HIS A 127 13.64 -9.55 -0.48
CA HIS A 127 13.49 -10.95 -0.88
C HIS A 127 12.18 -11.15 -1.63
N TYR A 128 12.26 -11.33 -2.94
CA TYR A 128 11.12 -11.63 -3.81
C TYR A 128 10.77 -13.12 -3.81
N SER A 129 9.57 -13.45 -4.31
CA SER A 129 9.04 -14.82 -4.35
C SER A 129 8.95 -15.48 -2.97
N LYS A 130 8.80 -14.69 -1.92
CA LYS A 130 8.70 -15.16 -0.54
C LYS A 130 7.30 -14.92 0.01
N ARG A 131 6.42 -15.90 -0.19
CA ARG A 131 5.09 -15.90 0.41
C ARG A 131 5.18 -16.49 1.81
N LEU A 132 4.85 -15.68 2.82
CA LEU A 132 4.73 -16.15 4.20
C LEU A 132 3.60 -17.17 4.29
N GLN A 133 3.87 -18.31 4.91
CA GLN A 133 2.91 -19.36 5.21
C GLN A 133 2.41 -19.24 6.66
N THR A 134 3.33 -19.10 7.62
CA THR A 134 3.03 -18.86 9.03
C THR A 134 4.27 -18.33 9.76
N PHE A 135 4.12 -17.99 11.03
CA PHE A 135 5.22 -17.68 11.94
C PHE A 135 4.97 -18.32 13.31
N ALA A 136 6.00 -18.35 14.15
CA ALA A 136 5.91 -18.79 15.54
C ALA A 136 6.89 -17.99 16.41
N GLU A 137 6.41 -17.54 17.57
CA GLU A 137 7.28 -17.00 18.62
C GLU A 137 8.10 -18.15 19.24
N GLN A 138 9.39 -17.93 19.41
CA GLN A 138 10.34 -18.86 19.99
C GLN A 138 10.51 -18.57 21.50
N PRO A 139 10.98 -19.55 22.29
CA PRO A 139 11.18 -19.36 23.74
C PRO A 139 12.16 -18.24 24.13
N ASP A 140 13.06 -17.86 23.22
CA ASP A 140 14.01 -16.75 23.39
C ASP A 140 13.42 -15.38 23.02
N GLY A 141 12.16 -15.33 22.59
CA GLY A 141 11.45 -14.13 22.17
C GLY A 141 11.62 -13.79 20.68
N GLN A 142 12.41 -14.55 19.92
CA GLN A 142 12.51 -14.33 18.47
C GLN A 142 11.27 -14.84 17.74
N VAL A 143 10.99 -14.28 16.57
CA VAL A 143 9.94 -14.73 15.68
C VAL A 143 10.57 -15.52 14.54
N LYS A 144 10.19 -16.79 14.40
CA LYS A 144 10.55 -17.63 13.26
C LYS A 144 9.45 -17.60 12.22
N ILE A 145 9.83 -17.29 10.98
CA ILE A 145 8.93 -17.15 9.83
C ILE A 145 9.14 -18.34 8.91
N PHE A 146 8.04 -18.91 8.41
CA PHE A 146 8.03 -20.02 7.47
C PHE A 146 7.40 -19.56 6.15
N PHE A 147 8.12 -19.78 5.05
CA PHE A 147 7.66 -19.44 3.71
C PHE A 147 7.15 -20.67 2.96
N GLU A 148 6.30 -20.48 1.96
CA GLU A 148 5.72 -21.58 1.17
C GLU A 148 6.75 -22.38 0.37
N ASP A 149 7.93 -21.82 0.09
CA ASP A 149 9.03 -22.52 -0.57
C ASP A 149 9.84 -23.41 0.40
N GLY A 150 9.42 -23.52 1.65
CA GLY A 150 10.06 -24.31 2.70
C GLY A 150 11.25 -23.61 3.37
N THR A 151 11.63 -22.41 2.92
CA THR A 151 12.67 -21.63 3.60
C THR A 151 12.12 -20.95 4.86
N THR A 152 13.04 -20.54 5.74
CA THR A 152 12.71 -19.85 6.98
C THR A 152 13.58 -18.62 7.20
N ALA A 153 13.08 -17.67 7.96
CA ALA A 153 13.84 -16.53 8.45
C ALA A 153 13.52 -16.27 9.93
N GLU A 154 14.41 -15.56 10.62
CA GLU A 154 14.29 -15.23 12.04
C GLU A 154 14.49 -13.72 12.24
N CYS A 155 13.70 -13.13 13.14
CA CYS A 155 13.75 -11.71 13.47
C CYS A 155 13.28 -11.45 14.90
N ASP A 156 13.62 -10.29 15.44
CA ASP A 156 13.09 -9.84 16.74
C ASP A 156 11.67 -9.29 16.60
N VAL A 157 11.34 -8.70 15.44
CA VAL A 157 10.01 -8.13 15.18
C VAL A 157 9.54 -8.46 13.76
N LEU A 158 8.34 -9.04 13.67
CA LEU A 158 7.64 -9.27 12.42
C LEU A 158 6.55 -8.21 12.19
N ILE A 159 6.56 -7.59 11.00
CA ILE A 159 5.58 -6.60 10.57
C ILE A 159 4.72 -7.19 9.44
N GLY A 160 3.42 -7.32 9.69
CA GLY A 160 2.43 -7.73 8.68
C GLY A 160 1.94 -6.56 7.83
N ALA A 161 2.47 -6.43 6.61
CA ALA A 161 2.08 -5.44 5.60
C ALA A 161 1.62 -6.10 4.28
N ASP A 162 1.15 -7.34 4.35
CA ASP A 162 0.83 -8.26 3.25
C ASP A 162 -0.63 -8.13 2.74
N GLY A 163 -1.24 -6.96 2.96
CA GLY A 163 -2.48 -6.54 2.31
C GLY A 163 -3.77 -7.18 2.85
N ILE A 164 -4.86 -7.03 2.10
CA ILE A 164 -6.20 -7.44 2.57
C ILE A 164 -6.31 -8.95 2.83
N LYS A 165 -5.52 -9.76 2.10
CA LYS A 165 -5.40 -11.22 2.25
C LYS A 165 -4.24 -11.63 3.17
N SER A 166 -3.90 -10.79 4.15
CA SER A 166 -2.79 -10.98 5.07
C SER A 166 -2.80 -12.36 5.72
N GLN A 167 -1.73 -13.12 5.48
CA GLN A 167 -1.45 -14.38 6.13
C GLN A 167 -0.90 -14.14 7.54
N VAL A 168 -0.17 -13.03 7.75
CA VAL A 168 0.27 -12.62 9.10
C VAL A 168 -0.93 -12.41 10.03
N ARG A 169 -1.95 -11.67 9.58
CA ARG A 169 -3.20 -11.49 10.34
C ARG A 169 -3.89 -12.83 10.60
N ALA A 170 -3.98 -13.69 9.59
CA ALA A 170 -4.63 -14.99 9.73
C ALA A 170 -3.93 -15.88 10.77
N SER A 171 -2.60 -15.96 10.75
CA SER A 171 -1.82 -16.71 11.73
C SER A 171 -1.97 -16.13 13.14
N LEU A 172 -1.86 -14.80 13.29
CA LEU A 172 -2.01 -14.13 14.59
C LEU A 172 -3.39 -14.37 15.23
N LEU A 173 -4.46 -14.24 14.46
CA LEU A 173 -5.82 -14.44 14.99
C LEU A 173 -6.09 -15.91 15.32
N LYS A 174 -5.57 -16.86 14.52
CA LYS A 174 -5.67 -18.29 14.84
C LYS A 174 -4.96 -18.64 16.15
N ASP A 175 -3.77 -18.11 16.35
CA ASP A 175 -3.00 -18.33 17.58
C ASP A 175 -3.74 -17.76 18.81
N LYS A 176 -4.23 -16.51 18.72
CA LYS A 176 -5.05 -15.91 19.78
C LYS A 176 -6.33 -16.70 20.09
N ALA A 177 -7.00 -17.21 19.06
CA ALA A 177 -8.19 -18.03 19.25
C ALA A 177 -7.86 -19.39 19.90
N GLN A 178 -6.71 -19.98 19.59
CA GLN A 178 -6.23 -21.20 20.25
C GLN A 178 -5.94 -20.94 21.73
N SER A 179 -5.26 -19.84 22.08
CA SER A 179 -5.04 -19.45 23.48
C SER A 179 -6.37 -19.22 24.22
N ALA A 180 -7.31 -18.49 23.61
CA ALA A 180 -8.63 -18.27 24.20
C ALA A 180 -9.40 -19.58 24.42
N SER A 181 -9.32 -20.52 23.46
CA SER A 181 -9.93 -21.84 23.59
C SER A 181 -9.29 -22.66 24.72
N ALA A 182 -7.96 -22.62 24.85
CA ALA A 182 -7.24 -23.30 25.92
C ALA A 182 -7.62 -22.78 27.32
N ASP A 183 -7.97 -21.49 27.42
CA ASP A 183 -8.47 -20.85 28.63
C ASP A 183 -9.99 -21.06 28.86
N GLY A 184 -10.67 -21.82 28.01
CA GLY A 184 -12.13 -22.07 28.09
C GLY A 184 -13.01 -20.92 27.59
N ARG A 185 -12.43 -19.89 26.96
CA ARG A 185 -13.12 -18.70 26.42
C ARG A 185 -13.59 -18.95 24.97
N LEU A 186 -14.44 -19.95 24.79
CA LEU A 186 -14.84 -20.45 23.45
C LEU A 186 -15.54 -19.40 22.59
N HIS A 187 -16.41 -18.58 23.17
CA HIS A 187 -17.13 -17.54 22.41
C HIS A 187 -16.17 -16.45 21.89
N GLU A 188 -15.19 -16.06 22.68
CA GLU A 188 -14.16 -15.12 22.26
C GLU A 188 -13.28 -15.70 21.15
N ALA A 189 -12.93 -16.99 21.25
CA ALA A 189 -12.19 -17.67 20.19
C ALA A 189 -12.94 -17.66 18.85
N GLU A 190 -14.27 -17.89 18.87
CA GLU A 190 -15.12 -17.82 17.69
C GLU A 190 -15.18 -16.39 17.11
N GLU A 191 -15.33 -15.38 17.97
CA GLU A 191 -15.33 -13.97 17.57
C GLU A 191 -13.99 -13.57 16.92
N ILE A 192 -12.86 -13.97 17.50
CA ILE A 192 -11.52 -13.73 16.94
C ILE A 192 -11.39 -14.37 15.54
N LEU A 193 -11.84 -15.61 15.37
CA LEU A 193 -11.77 -16.33 14.10
C LEU A 193 -12.65 -15.71 13.02
N SER A 194 -13.77 -15.08 13.39
CA SER A 194 -14.65 -14.37 12.46
C SER A 194 -13.94 -13.22 11.72
N GLY A 195 -12.87 -12.65 12.30
CA GLY A 195 -12.06 -11.59 11.70
C GLY A 195 -11.02 -12.05 10.67
N VAL A 196 -10.85 -13.36 10.47
CA VAL A 196 -9.88 -13.92 9.51
C VAL A 196 -10.33 -13.75 8.04
N PRO A 197 -11.50 -14.26 7.63
CA PRO A 197 -11.92 -14.18 6.23
C PRO A 197 -12.22 -12.74 5.79
N GLN A 198 -11.99 -12.44 4.52
CA GLN A 198 -12.51 -11.20 3.95
C GLN A 198 -13.99 -11.36 3.65
N MET A 199 -14.79 -10.34 3.95
CA MET A 199 -16.21 -10.32 3.67
C MET A 199 -16.50 -9.55 2.38
N PHE A 200 -17.25 -10.16 1.46
CA PHE A 200 -17.72 -9.47 0.28
C PHE A 200 -18.79 -8.45 0.67
N THR A 201 -18.62 -7.19 0.23
CA THR A 201 -19.52 -6.09 0.57
C THR A 201 -20.85 -6.11 -0.19
N GLY A 202 -21.02 -7.03 -1.16
CA GLY A 202 -22.17 -7.02 -2.07
C GLY A 202 -22.02 -6.05 -3.25
N SER A 203 -20.90 -5.32 -3.36
CA SER A 203 -20.68 -4.28 -4.36
C SER A 203 -19.44 -4.54 -5.22
N VAL A 204 -19.52 -4.20 -6.51
CA VAL A 204 -18.41 -4.31 -7.47
C VAL A 204 -18.19 -2.96 -8.14
N ALA A 205 -16.92 -2.59 -8.33
CA ALA A 205 -16.53 -1.39 -9.08
C ALA A 205 -15.65 -1.78 -10.27
N TYR A 206 -16.14 -1.54 -11.49
CA TYR A 206 -15.35 -1.69 -12.71
C TYR A 206 -14.34 -0.56 -12.83
N ARG A 207 -13.08 -0.89 -13.09
CA ARG A 207 -11.98 0.07 -13.19
C ARG A 207 -11.09 -0.31 -14.37
N SER A 208 -10.64 0.68 -15.13
CA SER A 208 -9.66 0.51 -16.20
C SER A 208 -8.83 1.79 -16.35
N LEU A 209 -7.68 1.67 -17.00
CA LEU A 209 -6.98 2.80 -17.58
C LEU A 209 -7.37 2.89 -19.06
N ILE A 210 -7.47 4.11 -19.58
CA ILE A 210 -7.72 4.38 -20.99
C ILE A 210 -6.49 5.11 -21.53
N PRO A 211 -5.79 4.58 -22.55
CA PRO A 211 -4.68 5.28 -23.17
C PRO A 211 -5.13 6.65 -23.67
N ILE A 212 -4.39 7.71 -23.31
CA ILE A 212 -4.80 9.08 -23.63
C ILE A 212 -4.91 9.31 -25.14
N GLU A 213 -4.07 8.65 -25.93
CA GLU A 213 -4.11 8.76 -27.39
C GLU A 213 -5.42 8.21 -27.97
N ARG A 214 -6.05 7.22 -27.34
CA ARG A 214 -7.38 6.75 -27.75
C ARG A 214 -8.45 7.81 -27.49
N ILE A 215 -8.40 8.48 -26.34
CA ILE A 215 -9.33 9.57 -26.00
C ILE A 215 -9.18 10.72 -27.00
N LYS A 216 -7.94 11.14 -27.28
CA LYS A 216 -7.65 12.22 -28.24
C LYS A 216 -8.09 11.89 -29.66
N SER A 217 -7.98 10.63 -30.08
CA SER A 217 -8.38 10.17 -31.41
C SER A 217 -9.89 9.97 -31.58
N ASP A 218 -10.67 9.97 -30.50
CA ASP A 218 -12.10 9.74 -30.53
C ASP A 218 -12.84 11.05 -30.93
N PRO A 219 -13.63 11.07 -32.01
CA PRO A 219 -14.34 12.28 -32.47
C PRO A 219 -15.33 12.86 -31.43
N VAL A 220 -15.81 12.05 -30.49
CA VAL A 220 -16.75 12.45 -29.44
C VAL A 220 -16.00 12.94 -28.20
N ALA A 221 -14.83 12.35 -27.91
CA ALA A 221 -14.04 12.68 -26.73
C ALA A 221 -12.82 13.57 -27.01
N SER A 222 -12.60 14.00 -28.25
CA SER A 222 -11.44 14.82 -28.67
C SER A 222 -11.30 16.14 -27.90
N ASN A 223 -12.41 16.63 -27.35
CA ASN A 223 -12.47 17.87 -26.56
C ASN A 223 -12.03 17.65 -25.11
N PHE A 224 -11.77 16.39 -24.71
CA PHE A 224 -11.29 16.06 -23.37
C PHE A 224 -9.91 16.66 -23.16
N GLN A 225 -9.83 17.61 -22.22
CA GLN A 225 -8.58 18.19 -21.79
C GLN A 225 -8.14 17.48 -20.52
N LEU A 226 -6.90 17.00 -20.51
CA LEU A 226 -6.26 16.63 -19.26
C LEU A 226 -6.11 17.88 -18.38
N PRO A 227 -6.17 17.74 -17.05
CA PRO A 227 -5.69 18.78 -16.16
C PRO A 227 -4.27 19.19 -16.58
N PRO A 228 -3.91 20.48 -16.46
CA PRO A 228 -2.55 20.92 -16.76
C PRO A 228 -1.56 20.08 -15.95
N GLN A 229 -0.66 19.40 -16.65
CA GLN A 229 0.43 18.62 -16.05
C GLN A 229 1.40 19.60 -15.36
N PRO A 230 2.01 19.23 -14.22
CA PRO A 230 3.08 20.02 -13.64
C PRO A 230 4.20 20.17 -14.68
N THR A 231 4.57 21.42 -14.98
CA THR A 231 5.73 21.70 -15.85
C THR A 231 6.97 21.12 -15.19
N GLN A 232 7.65 20.19 -15.87
CA GLN A 232 8.98 19.75 -15.43
C GLN A 232 9.86 20.98 -15.31
N ALA A 233 10.27 21.32 -14.09
CA ALA A 233 11.25 22.36 -13.88
C ALA A 233 12.55 21.94 -14.58
N SER A 234 12.96 22.75 -15.56
CA SER A 234 14.24 22.66 -16.28
C SER A 234 15.43 22.85 -15.36
#